data_AF-A0A2R6AX60-F1
#
_entry.id   AF-A0A2R6AX60-F1
#
_cell.length_a   1.000
_cell.length_b   1.000
_cell.length_c   1.000
_cell.angle_alpha   90.00
_cell.angle_beta   90.00
_cell.angle_gamma   90.00
#
_symmetry.space_group_name_H-M   'P 1'
#
loop_
_entity.id
_entity.type
_entity.pdbx_description
1 polymer ?
#
loop_
_entity_poly.entity_id
_entity_poly.type
_entity_poly.pdbx_seq_one_letter_code
_entity_poly.pdbx_strand_id
1 'polypeptide(L)'
;MCGIVGVVRLKPQNDVTLGKLIKTCLERLEYRGYDSVGFAVLKNGELVYRKKKGKIADVSPALRFEEFDGSIGVGHTRWATHGPPNDANAHPHMDCTRSIAVVHNGIIANYAKLKDELLALGHKFLSETDTEVFAHLFEQNIKTSQTCYEAFKK
;
A
#
# COMPACT_ATOMS: atom_id res chain seq x y z
N MET A 1 -2.12 -15.99 -2.86
CA MET A 1 -2.93 -15.21 -1.89
C MET A 1 -1.98 -14.27 -1.18
N CYS A 2 -2.08 -12.94 -1.31
CA CYS A 2 -1.07 -11.95 -0.91
C CYS A 2 -0.58 -11.98 0.56
N GLY A 3 0.52 -11.29 0.85
CA GLY A 3 1.04 -11.02 2.20
C GLY A 3 0.96 -9.54 2.58
N ILE A 4 0.61 -9.24 3.84
CA ILE A 4 0.56 -7.88 4.40
C ILE A 4 1.42 -7.81 5.66
N VAL A 5 2.12 -6.71 5.82
CA VAL A 5 2.83 -6.34 7.05
C VAL A 5 2.38 -4.94 7.44
N GLY A 6 2.14 -4.72 8.74
CA GLY A 6 1.92 -3.41 9.33
C GLY A 6 2.74 -3.28 10.60
N VAL A 7 3.44 -2.17 10.77
CA VAL A 7 4.32 -1.94 11.91
C VAL A 7 4.07 -0.53 12.46
N VAL A 8 3.86 -0.45 13.77
CA VAL A 8 3.82 0.81 14.54
C VAL A 8 4.81 0.67 15.69
N ARG A 9 5.74 1.62 15.83
CA ARG A 9 6.71 1.65 16.92
C ARG A 9 6.76 3.02 17.58
N LEU A 10 6.81 3.02 18.92
CA LEU A 10 6.82 4.23 19.74
C LEU A 10 8.15 4.99 19.68
N LYS A 11 9.25 4.27 19.46
CA LYS A 11 10.59 4.84 19.31
C LYS A 11 11.32 4.15 18.15
N PRO A 12 12.06 4.90 17.31
CA PRO A 12 12.99 4.29 16.37
C PRO A 12 13.97 3.37 17.11
N GLN A 13 14.22 2.18 16.58
CA GLN A 13 15.34 1.37 17.05
C GLN A 13 16.60 1.87 16.36
N ASN A 14 17.66 2.14 17.11
CA ASN A 14 18.88 2.73 16.57
C ASN A 14 19.58 1.82 15.53
N ASP A 15 19.36 0.51 15.59
CA ASP A 15 20.13 -0.46 14.81
C ASP A 15 19.37 -1.07 13.61
N VAL A 16 18.06 -0.80 13.48
CA VAL A 16 17.23 -1.36 12.41
C VAL A 16 16.24 -0.33 11.88
N THR A 17 16.37 0.00 10.60
CA THR A 17 15.41 0.87 9.93
C THR A 17 14.06 0.16 9.74
N LEU A 18 12.97 0.93 9.79
CA LEU A 18 11.63 0.40 9.63
C LEU A 18 11.46 -0.33 8.29
N GLY A 19 12.03 0.20 7.20
CA GLY A 19 12.00 -0.47 5.91
C GLY A 19 12.71 -1.83 5.92
N LYS A 20 13.87 -1.96 6.60
CA LYS A 20 14.57 -3.25 6.76
C LYS A 20 13.73 -4.25 7.55
N LEU A 21 13.03 -3.81 8.59
CA LEU A 21 12.11 -4.65 9.34
C LEU A 21 10.95 -5.14 8.47
N ILE A 22 10.32 -4.22 7.71
CA ILE A 22 9.24 -4.57 6.77
C ILE A 22 9.73 -5.58 5.73
N LYS A 23 10.90 -5.36 5.12
CA LYS A 23 11.52 -6.29 4.18
C LYS A 23 11.66 -7.71 4.77
N THR A 24 12.26 -7.83 5.95
CA THR A 24 12.43 -9.12 6.64
C THR A 24 11.08 -9.85 6.85
N CYS A 25 10.03 -9.09 7.19
CA CYS A 25 8.69 -9.65 7.32
C CYS A 25 8.10 -10.09 5.98
N LEU A 26 8.30 -9.30 4.92
CA LEU A 26 7.80 -9.61 3.57
C LEU A 26 8.52 -10.82 2.95
N GLU A 27 9.81 -11.01 3.21
CA GLU A 27 10.57 -12.20 2.80
C GLU A 27 9.93 -13.48 3.36
N ARG A 28 9.49 -13.45 4.63
CA ARG A 28 8.76 -14.56 5.26
C ARG A 28 7.36 -14.77 4.70
N LEU A 29 6.80 -13.77 4.00
CA LEU A 29 5.48 -13.83 3.39
C LEU A 29 5.56 -14.00 1.86
N GLU A 30 6.74 -14.19 1.26
CA GLU A 30 6.85 -14.30 -0.20
C GLU A 30 6.14 -15.54 -0.76
N TYR A 31 6.08 -16.63 0.01
CA TYR A 31 5.36 -17.86 -0.39
C TYR A 31 3.87 -17.63 -0.71
N ARG A 32 3.32 -16.49 -0.26
CA ARG A 32 1.93 -16.06 -0.46
C ARG A 32 1.72 -15.32 -1.79
N GLY A 33 2.74 -14.62 -2.28
CA GLY A 33 2.69 -13.85 -3.52
C GLY A 33 4.06 -13.28 -3.89
N TYR A 34 4.41 -13.34 -5.17
CA TYR A 34 5.75 -13.02 -5.69
C TYR A 34 5.71 -12.23 -7.00
N ASP A 35 4.55 -11.71 -7.39
CA ASP A 35 4.36 -10.95 -8.63
C ASP A 35 4.88 -9.51 -8.51
N SER A 36 4.78 -8.93 -7.31
CA SER A 36 5.27 -7.59 -7.00
C SER A 36 5.39 -7.37 -5.49
N VAL A 37 6.25 -6.44 -5.11
CA VAL A 37 6.48 -6.05 -3.71
C VAL A 37 6.42 -4.53 -3.58
N GLY A 38 5.92 -4.05 -2.45
CA GLY A 38 6.04 -2.64 -2.12
C GLY A 38 5.77 -2.36 -0.65
N PHE A 39 6.08 -1.13 -0.26
CA PHE A 39 5.92 -0.65 1.11
C PHE A 39 5.71 0.86 1.14
N ALA A 40 5.15 1.35 2.25
CA ALA A 40 5.10 2.75 2.60
C ALA A 40 5.51 2.95 4.06
N VAL A 41 6.17 4.08 4.33
CA VAL A 41 6.61 4.50 5.66
C VAL A 41 6.21 5.96 5.86
N LEU A 42 5.76 6.30 7.06
CA LEU A 42 5.57 7.68 7.48
C LEU A 42 6.89 8.21 8.07
N LYS A 43 7.54 9.13 7.35
CA LYS A 43 8.81 9.75 7.73
C LYS A 43 8.60 11.26 7.90
N ASN A 44 8.80 11.77 9.11
CA ASN A 44 8.64 13.20 9.43
C ASN A 44 7.28 13.80 9.02
N GLY A 45 6.21 13.01 9.12
CA GLY A 45 4.86 13.40 8.70
C GLY A 45 4.59 13.26 7.20
N GLU A 46 5.59 12.88 6.40
CA GLU A 46 5.43 12.61 4.97
C GLU A 46 5.32 11.11 4.69
N LEU A 47 4.38 10.75 3.83
CA LEU A 47 4.19 9.37 3.39
C LEU A 47 5.11 9.08 2.20
N VAL A 48 6.13 8.26 2.43
CA VAL A 48 7.07 7.80 1.40
C VAL A 48 6.78 6.36 1.03
N TYR A 49 6.77 6.03 -0.26
CA TYR A 49 6.49 4.68 -0.73
C TYR A 49 7.39 4.25 -1.89
N ARG A 50 7.56 2.94 -2.03
CA ARG A 50 8.23 2.28 -3.16
C ARG A 50 7.51 0.97 -3.47
N LYS A 51 7.36 0.68 -4.75
CA LYS A 51 6.74 -0.56 -5.22
C LYS A 51 7.31 -0.96 -6.57
N LYS A 52 7.43 -2.26 -6.82
CA LYS A 52 8.01 -2.81 -8.05
C LYS A 52 7.52 -4.23 -8.33
N LYS A 53 7.32 -4.54 -9.61
CA LYS A 53 7.05 -5.89 -10.11
C LYS A 53 8.26 -6.79 -9.93
N GLY A 54 8.03 -8.00 -9.43
CA GLY A 54 9.02 -9.05 -9.24
C GLY A 54 9.04 -9.60 -7.82
N LYS A 55 9.90 -10.60 -7.63
CA LYS A 55 10.16 -11.24 -6.34
C LYS A 55 10.93 -10.32 -5.42
N ILE A 56 10.78 -10.48 -4.11
CA ILE A 56 11.41 -9.56 -3.14
C ILE A 56 12.93 -9.54 -3.28
N ALA A 57 13.55 -10.68 -3.53
CA ALA A 57 14.99 -10.79 -3.77
C ALA A 57 15.43 -9.93 -4.96
N ASP A 58 14.66 -9.96 -6.05
CA ASP A 58 15.01 -9.28 -7.31
C ASP A 58 14.81 -7.77 -7.22
N VAL A 59 13.76 -7.33 -6.52
CA VAL A 59 13.38 -5.91 -6.47
C VAL A 59 13.96 -5.16 -5.28
N SER A 60 14.41 -5.85 -4.22
CA SER A 60 14.96 -5.22 -3.01
C SER A 60 16.05 -4.18 -3.30
N PRO A 61 17.03 -4.42 -4.19
CA PRO A 61 18.05 -3.42 -4.52
C PRO A 61 17.45 -2.11 -5.08
N ALA A 62 16.37 -2.20 -5.87
CA ALA A 62 15.70 -1.04 -6.43
C ALA A 62 14.76 -0.34 -5.42
N LEU A 63 14.16 -1.12 -4.51
CA LEU A 63 13.24 -0.61 -3.49
C LEU A 63 13.98 0.08 -2.33
N ARG A 64 15.25 -0.27 -2.08
CA ARG A 64 16.15 0.39 -1.11
C ARG A 64 15.54 0.52 0.29
N PHE A 65 14.89 -0.55 0.75
CA PHE A 65 14.18 -0.60 2.03
C PHE A 65 14.97 0.01 3.20
N GLU A 66 16.27 -0.26 3.24
CA GLU A 66 17.17 0.14 4.30
C GLU A 66 17.32 1.66 4.43
N GLU A 67 17.04 2.44 3.38
CA GLU A 67 17.08 3.92 3.38
C GLU A 67 15.87 4.57 4.07
N PHE A 68 14.81 3.81 4.33
CA PHE A 68 13.54 4.33 4.81
C PHE A 68 13.31 3.99 6.28
N ASP A 69 13.25 5.04 7.08
CA ASP A 69 12.99 4.95 8.51
C ASP A 69 11.80 5.83 8.93
N GLY A 70 11.12 5.42 10.00
CA GLY A 70 9.90 6.06 10.50
C GLY A 70 9.30 5.32 11.69
N SER A 71 8.13 5.76 12.15
CA SER A 71 7.41 5.12 13.28
C SER A 71 6.26 4.22 12.83
N ILE A 72 5.73 4.44 11.63
CA ILE A 72 4.56 3.73 11.08
C ILE A 72 4.88 3.32 9.65
N GLY A 73 4.56 2.08 9.30
CA GLY A 73 4.73 1.60 7.94
C GLY A 73 3.94 0.34 7.62
N VAL A 74 3.68 0.14 6.33
CA VAL A 74 2.98 -1.02 5.78
C VAL A 74 3.79 -1.61 4.63
N GLY A 75 3.67 -2.91 4.43
CA GLY A 75 4.32 -3.64 3.35
C GLY A 75 3.38 -4.67 2.73
N HIS A 76 3.63 -5.02 1.47
CA HIS A 76 2.82 -5.98 0.75
C HIS A 76 3.63 -6.83 -0.24
N THR A 77 3.31 -8.12 -0.30
CA THR A 77 3.68 -9.02 -1.39
C THR A 77 2.42 -9.45 -2.15
N ARG A 78 2.42 -9.30 -3.47
CA ARG A 78 1.21 -9.47 -4.29
C ARG A 78 1.21 -10.78 -5.06
N TRP A 79 0.04 -11.40 -5.12
CA TRP A 79 -0.36 -12.37 -6.13
C TRP A 79 -1.48 -11.74 -6.96
N ALA A 80 -1.26 -11.53 -8.25
CA ALA A 80 -2.19 -10.78 -9.09
C ALA A 80 -3.51 -11.55 -9.31
N THR A 81 -4.63 -10.85 -9.15
CA THR A 81 -5.98 -11.34 -9.49
C THR A 81 -6.65 -10.40 -10.50
N HIS A 82 -6.76 -9.11 -10.14
CA HIS A 82 -7.21 -8.04 -11.03
C HIS A 82 -6.04 -7.20 -11.53
N GLY A 83 -5.89 -7.06 -12.85
CA GLY A 83 -4.78 -6.35 -13.47
C GLY A 83 -3.46 -7.14 -13.46
N PRO A 84 -2.69 -7.11 -14.56
CA PRO A 84 -1.45 -7.86 -14.69
C PRO A 84 -0.38 -7.40 -13.69
N PRO A 85 0.62 -8.23 -13.38
CA PRO A 85 1.81 -7.81 -12.63
C PRO A 85 2.56 -6.67 -13.36
N ASN A 86 2.52 -5.48 -12.77
CA ASN A 86 3.29 -4.29 -13.15
C ASN A 86 3.45 -3.37 -11.91
N ASP A 87 4.27 -2.32 -12.04
CA ASP A 87 4.56 -1.41 -10.93
C ASP A 87 3.33 -0.61 -10.48
N ALA A 88 2.43 -0.23 -11.40
CA ALA A 88 1.22 0.52 -11.09
C ALA A 88 0.23 -0.30 -10.23
N ASN A 89 0.07 -1.59 -10.56
CA ASN A 89 -0.79 -2.56 -9.90
C ASN A 89 -0.17 -3.16 -8.63
N ALA A 90 1.13 -2.91 -8.37
CA ALA A 90 1.73 -3.25 -7.09
C ALA A 90 1.12 -2.40 -5.97
N HIS A 91 1.05 -2.96 -4.77
CA HIS A 91 0.64 -2.23 -3.57
C HIS A 91 1.88 -1.58 -2.93
N PRO A 92 1.73 -0.51 -2.13
CA PRO A 92 0.48 0.16 -1.77
C PRO A 92 -0.18 0.96 -2.90
N HIS A 93 -1.50 1.09 -2.82
CA HIS A 93 -2.28 2.03 -3.62
C HIS A 93 -2.42 3.35 -2.88
N MET A 94 -2.42 4.45 -3.63
CA MET A 94 -2.40 5.81 -3.09
C MET A 94 -3.68 6.55 -3.50
N ASP A 95 -4.08 7.53 -2.70
CA ASP A 95 -5.09 8.51 -3.08
C ASP A 95 -4.53 9.54 -4.09
N CYS A 96 -5.38 10.47 -4.55
CA CYS A 96 -4.96 11.49 -5.52
C CYS A 96 -3.84 12.41 -4.99
N THR A 97 -3.77 12.61 -3.66
CA THR A 97 -2.79 13.52 -3.03
C THR A 97 -1.57 12.80 -2.45
N ARG A 98 -1.53 11.46 -2.51
CA ARG A 98 -0.47 10.61 -1.93
C ARG A 98 -0.32 10.77 -0.41
N SER A 99 -1.42 11.08 0.28
CA SER A 99 -1.51 11.18 1.73
C SER A 99 -2.00 9.88 2.39
N ILE A 100 -2.60 8.97 1.61
CA ILE A 100 -3.16 7.69 2.04
C ILE A 100 -2.42 6.57 1.31
N ALA A 101 -2.03 5.51 2.05
CA ALA A 101 -1.49 4.28 1.48
C ALA A 101 -2.32 3.07 1.93
N VAL A 102 -2.79 2.28 0.97
CA VAL A 102 -3.62 1.09 1.21
C VAL A 102 -2.91 -0.17 0.71
N VAL A 103 -2.85 -1.18 1.56
CA VAL A 103 -2.51 -2.57 1.21
C VAL A 103 -3.72 -3.44 1.51
N HIS A 104 -3.95 -4.49 0.72
CA HIS A 104 -5.19 -5.27 0.79
C HIS A 104 -4.92 -6.70 0.32
N ASN A 105 -5.55 -7.66 0.99
CA ASN A 105 -5.50 -9.07 0.66
C ASN A 105 -6.94 -9.58 0.63
N GLY A 106 -7.45 -9.81 -0.56
CA GLY A 106 -8.86 -10.10 -0.79
C GLY A 106 -9.28 -9.64 -2.17
N ILE A 107 -10.59 -9.61 -2.40
CA ILE A 107 -11.19 -9.09 -3.62
C ILE A 107 -12.35 -8.18 -3.22
N ILE A 108 -12.37 -6.95 -3.75
CA ILE A 108 -13.50 -6.02 -3.62
C ILE A 108 -14.47 -6.30 -4.76
N ALA A 109 -15.48 -7.14 -4.52
CA ALA A 109 -16.36 -7.66 -5.58
C ALA A 109 -17.14 -6.55 -6.34
N ASN A 110 -17.45 -5.45 -5.68
CA ASN A 110 -18.19 -4.31 -6.25
C ASN A 110 -17.29 -3.16 -6.73
N TYR A 111 -15.97 -3.40 -6.94
CA TYR A 111 -15.01 -2.33 -7.27
C TYR A 111 -15.39 -1.56 -8.54
N ALA A 112 -15.96 -2.20 -9.56
CA ALA A 112 -16.33 -1.53 -10.81
C ALA A 112 -17.34 -0.39 -10.57
N LYS A 113 -18.40 -0.68 -9.81
CA LYS A 113 -19.40 0.32 -9.43
C LYS A 113 -18.77 1.47 -8.63
N LEU A 114 -17.93 1.14 -7.63
CA LEU A 114 -17.25 2.15 -6.81
C LEU A 114 -16.31 3.02 -7.64
N LYS A 115 -15.58 2.41 -8.58
CA LYS A 115 -14.68 3.11 -9.50
C LYS A 115 -15.44 4.12 -10.35
N ASP A 116 -16.57 3.73 -10.94
CA ASP A 116 -17.39 4.62 -11.76
C ASP A 116 -17.93 5.81 -10.95
N GLU A 117 -18.41 5.57 -9.72
CA GLU A 117 -18.86 6.62 -8.80
C GLU A 117 -17.73 7.59 -8.44
N LEU A 118 -16.53 7.07 -8.13
CA LEU A 118 -15.36 7.89 -7.77
C LEU A 118 -14.81 8.67 -8.97
N LEU A 119 -14.82 8.09 -10.18
CA LEU A 119 -14.45 8.79 -11.41
C LEU A 119 -15.41 9.96 -11.70
N ALA A 120 -16.72 9.76 -11.49
CA ALA A 120 -17.72 10.83 -11.62
C ALA A 120 -17.51 11.97 -10.61
N LEU A 121 -16.93 11.67 -9.44
CA LEU A 121 -16.52 12.64 -8.43
C LEU A 121 -15.15 13.28 -8.70
N GLY A 122 -14.48 12.92 -9.81
CA GLY A 122 -13.22 13.54 -10.26
C GLY A 122 -11.93 12.87 -9.75
N HIS A 123 -12.02 11.70 -9.10
CA HIS A 123 -10.84 10.92 -8.69
C HIS A 123 -10.08 10.38 -9.90
N LYS A 124 -8.76 10.20 -9.76
CA LYS A 124 -7.88 9.71 -10.84
C LYS A 124 -7.24 8.39 -10.44
N PHE A 125 -7.61 7.32 -11.15
CA PHE A 125 -7.05 5.99 -10.97
C PHE A 125 -5.79 5.79 -11.81
N LEU A 126 -4.78 5.15 -11.23
CA LEU A 126 -3.51 4.82 -11.88
C LEU A 126 -3.36 3.33 -12.15
N SER A 127 -4.22 2.50 -11.57
CA SER A 127 -4.14 1.05 -11.64
C SER A 127 -5.43 0.40 -12.13
N GLU A 128 -5.30 -0.88 -12.43
CA GLU A 128 -6.39 -1.76 -12.84
C GLU A 128 -6.90 -2.61 -11.67
N THR A 129 -6.35 -2.41 -10.47
CA THR A 129 -6.70 -3.25 -9.31
C THR A 129 -8.02 -2.79 -8.71
N ASP A 130 -8.72 -3.76 -8.15
CA ASP A 130 -9.87 -3.53 -7.29
C ASP A 130 -9.50 -2.72 -6.05
N THR A 131 -8.29 -2.88 -5.53
CA THR A 131 -7.83 -2.28 -4.26
C THR A 131 -7.76 -0.76 -4.31
N GLU A 132 -7.40 -0.16 -5.46
CA GLU A 132 -7.25 1.31 -5.55
C GLU A 132 -8.54 2.06 -5.23
N VAL A 133 -9.71 1.45 -5.46
CA VAL A 133 -11.00 2.07 -5.10
C VAL A 133 -11.08 2.37 -3.61
N PHE A 134 -10.43 1.56 -2.75
CA PHE A 134 -10.46 1.78 -1.31
C PHE A 134 -9.65 3.02 -0.90
N ALA A 135 -8.52 3.29 -1.56
CA ALA A 135 -7.73 4.49 -1.31
C ALA A 135 -8.53 5.76 -1.63
N HIS A 136 -9.21 5.77 -2.77
CA HIS A 136 -10.06 6.90 -3.19
C HIS A 136 -11.37 7.01 -2.42
N LEU A 137 -11.97 5.89 -2.02
CA LEU A 137 -13.16 5.91 -1.17
C LEU A 137 -12.83 6.51 0.20
N PHE A 138 -11.70 6.12 0.80
CA PHE A 138 -11.24 6.70 2.05
C PHE A 138 -10.89 8.20 1.88
N GLU A 139 -10.22 8.56 0.78
CA GLU A 139 -9.97 9.96 0.40
C GLU A 139 -11.27 10.78 0.33
N GLN A 140 -12.31 10.22 -0.29
CA GLN A 140 -13.61 10.88 -0.41
C GLN A 140 -14.31 11.02 0.95
N ASN A 141 -14.28 9.98 1.77
CA ASN A 141 -14.94 9.95 3.07
C ASN A 141 -14.28 10.88 4.10
N ILE A 142 -12.95 11.06 4.03
CA ILE A 142 -12.22 11.99 4.91
C ILE A 142 -12.74 13.43 4.78
N LYS A 143 -13.15 13.86 3.60
CA LYS A 143 -13.64 15.24 3.34
C LYS A 143 -14.87 15.61 4.19
N THR A 144 -15.63 14.62 4.65
CA THR A 144 -16.90 14.79 5.39
C THR A 144 -16.90 14.12 6.75
N SER A 145 -15.74 13.75 7.28
CA SER A 145 -15.60 13.02 8.55
C SER A 145 -14.70 13.79 9.51
N GLN A 146 -14.97 13.68 10.82
CA GLN A 146 -14.16 14.39 11.82
C GLN A 146 -12.88 13.62 12.17
N THR A 147 -12.90 12.29 12.02
CA THR A 147 -11.76 11.42 12.30
C THR A 147 -11.50 10.43 11.17
N CYS A 148 -10.26 9.94 11.07
CA CYS A 148 -9.90 8.84 10.16
C CYS A 148 -10.74 7.58 10.42
N TYR A 149 -11.09 7.30 11.67
CA TYR A 149 -11.90 6.14 12.03
C TYR A 149 -13.34 6.26 11.53
N GLU A 150 -13.94 7.44 11.61
CA GLU A 150 -15.27 7.70 11.03
C GLU A 150 -15.26 7.57 9.51
N ALA A 151 -14.23 8.10 8.85
CA ALA A 151 -14.09 7.97 7.40
C ALA A 151 -13.96 6.50 6.96
N PHE A 152 -13.29 5.67 7.76
CA PHE A 152 -13.10 4.24 7.49
C PHE A 152 -14.39 3.42 7.64
N LYS A 153 -15.29 3.84 8.54
CA LYS A 153 -16.54 3.12 8.81
C LYS A 153 -17.65 3.37 7.79
N LYS A 154 -17.56 4.46 7.02
CA LYS A 154 -18.51 4.80 5.96
C LYS A 154 -18.21 3.97 4.71
#